data_AF-A0A3R7PEY0-F1
#
_entry.id   AF-A0A3R7PEY0-F1
#
_cell.length_a   1.000
_cell.length_b   1.000
_cell.length_c   1.000
_cell.angle_alpha   90.00
_cell.angle_beta   90.00
_cell.angle_gamma   90.00
#
_symmetry.space_group_name_H-M   'P 1'
#
loop_
_entity.id
_entity.type
_entity.pdbx_description
1 polymer ?
#
loop_
_entity_poly.entity_id
_entity_poly.type
_entity_poly.pdbx_seq_one_letter_code
_entity_poly.pdbx_strand_id
1 'polypeptide(L)'
;MFWENFGNLSYSTIDGDEIAVVYFRAGYEPGQYHSEKEWEARLTIERSKAIKSPSIQYHLAGTKKVQQEVARLGVLQRFLLESEANLVGQLFTGLYSLDLGPEGDEVIKMAMENPDRFVLKPQREGGGNNMYGDEIKEFLEKVKDTPAREAYILMDKIRPPMQHNYLVRGGTEVKLSEVVSELGIFGVLIGNEKEIMINKFAGHMLRTKLSSANEGGVAAGFGALDSVFLFD
;
A
#
# COMPACT_ATOMS: atom_id res chain seq x y z
N MET A 1 2.96 0.04 29.41
CA MET A 1 3.62 1.14 30.14
C MET A 1 4.27 2.12 29.12
N PHE A 2 3.52 2.62 28.13
CA PHE A 2 4.04 3.45 27.02
C PHE A 2 3.33 4.81 26.87
N TRP A 3 2.57 5.26 27.88
CA TRP A 3 1.61 6.36 27.75
C TRP A 3 1.78 7.52 28.73
N GLU A 4 3.00 7.78 29.22
CA GLU A 4 3.23 8.89 30.15
C GLU A 4 4.56 9.58 29.83
N ASN A 5 4.57 10.44 28.80
CA ASN A 5 5.39 11.66 28.70
C ASN A 5 5.39 12.19 27.25
N PHE A 6 4.24 12.68 26.78
CA PHE A 6 4.24 13.58 25.64
C PHE A 6 4.11 15.00 26.19
N GLY A 7 5.22 15.75 26.17
CA GLY A 7 5.23 17.17 26.55
C GLY A 7 4.15 17.96 25.79
N ASN A 8 3.66 19.04 26.42
CA ASN A 8 2.53 19.86 25.97
C ASN A 8 2.45 20.00 24.44
N LEU A 9 1.35 19.51 23.85
CA LEU A 9 1.03 19.69 22.44
C LEU A 9 0.93 21.20 22.13
N SER A 10 1.76 21.69 21.21
CA SER A 10 1.72 23.07 20.72
C SER A 10 0.80 23.20 19.50
N TYR A 11 0.23 24.39 19.33
CA TYR A 11 -0.37 24.77 18.05
C TYR A 11 0.76 24.96 17.04
N SER A 12 0.69 24.24 15.91
CA SER A 12 1.58 24.53 14.78
C SER A 12 1.07 25.79 14.10
N THR A 13 1.94 26.79 13.97
CA THR A 13 1.69 27.97 13.15
C THR A 13 2.65 27.97 11.97
N ILE A 14 2.16 28.41 10.81
CA ILE A 14 2.98 28.73 9.63
C ILE A 14 2.62 30.17 9.26
N ASP A 15 3.63 31.03 9.17
CA ASP A 15 3.46 32.46 8.87
C ASP A 15 2.48 33.22 9.80
N GLY A 16 2.30 32.72 11.03
CA GLY A 16 1.39 33.28 12.04
C GLY A 16 -0.01 32.68 12.05
N ASP A 17 -0.35 31.85 11.06
CA ASP A 17 -1.65 31.19 10.96
C ASP A 17 -1.66 29.83 11.68
N GLU A 18 -2.69 29.58 12.49
CA GLU A 18 -2.89 28.29 13.15
C GLU A 18 -3.30 27.22 12.13
N ILE A 19 -2.58 26.09 12.15
CA ILE A 19 -2.85 24.96 11.26
C ILE A 19 -3.85 23.99 11.90
N ALA A 20 -5.06 23.96 11.35
CA ALA A 20 -6.11 23.03 11.79
C ALA A 20 -5.94 21.61 11.22
N VAL A 21 -5.48 21.49 9.97
CA VAL A 21 -5.37 20.21 9.25
C VAL A 21 -4.06 20.15 8.46
N VAL A 22 -3.35 19.04 8.55
CA VAL A 22 -2.20 18.73 7.68
C VAL A 22 -2.59 17.57 6.75
N TYR A 23 -2.67 17.86 5.46
CA TYR A 23 -2.97 16.90 4.41
C TYR A 23 -1.69 16.49 3.67
N PHE A 24 -1.23 15.27 3.89
CA PHE A 24 0.00 14.77 3.29
C PHE A 24 -0.19 14.43 1.81
N ARG A 25 0.63 15.07 0.97
CA ARG A 25 0.84 14.71 -0.45
C ARG A 25 2.27 14.27 -0.74
N ALA A 26 3.05 14.06 0.32
CA ALA A 26 4.43 13.61 0.36
C ALA A 26 4.68 12.88 1.70
N GLY A 27 5.91 12.42 1.91
CA GLY A 27 6.36 11.73 3.11
C GLY A 27 6.04 10.23 3.13
N TYR A 28 5.74 9.61 1.98
CA TYR A 28 5.41 8.18 1.84
C TYR A 28 6.56 7.33 1.28
N GLU A 29 7.64 7.96 0.80
CA GLU A 29 8.85 7.25 0.36
C GLU A 29 10.11 7.87 0.98
N PRO A 30 11.19 7.09 1.18
CA PRO A 30 12.44 7.60 1.76
C PRO A 30 13.09 8.73 0.96
N GLY A 31 12.93 8.74 -0.37
CA GLY A 31 13.48 9.76 -1.25
C GLY A 31 12.95 11.17 -0.99
N GLN A 32 11.89 11.32 -0.19
CA GLN A 32 11.28 12.59 0.20
C GLN A 32 11.82 13.12 1.55
N TYR A 33 12.72 12.38 2.20
CA TYR A 33 13.39 12.76 3.46
C TYR A 33 14.90 12.88 3.19
N HIS A 34 15.32 14.02 2.66
CA HIS A 34 16.71 14.24 2.24
C HIS A 34 17.68 14.42 3.41
N SER A 35 17.16 14.77 4.60
CA SER A 35 17.93 14.99 5.81
C SER A 35 17.07 14.74 7.08
N GLU A 36 17.67 14.93 8.25
CA GLU A 36 16.94 14.90 9.53
C GLU A 36 15.88 16.01 9.64
N LYS A 37 15.99 17.09 8.87
CA LYS A 37 15.03 18.21 8.94
C LYS A 37 13.63 17.78 8.55
N GLU A 38 13.49 16.94 7.53
CA GLU A 38 12.19 16.42 7.09
C GLU A 38 11.59 15.48 8.15
N TRP A 39 12.42 14.71 8.85
CA TRP A 39 12.01 13.86 9.97
C TRP A 39 11.57 14.67 11.18
N GLU A 40 12.32 15.71 11.55
CA GLU A 40 11.96 16.66 12.60
C GLU A 40 10.67 17.41 12.27
N ALA A 41 10.47 17.80 11.00
CA ALA A 41 9.22 18.41 10.53
C ALA A 41 8.04 17.45 10.66
N ARG A 42 8.20 16.19 10.23
CA ARG A 42 7.17 15.16 10.39
C ARG A 42 6.85 14.93 11.87
N LEU A 43 7.85 14.83 12.73
CA LEU A 43 7.66 14.66 14.18
C LEU A 43 6.93 15.85 14.80
N THR A 44 7.31 17.07 14.42
CA THR A 44 6.65 18.31 14.84
C THR A 44 5.16 18.30 14.46
N ILE A 45 4.84 17.94 13.21
CA ILE A 45 3.46 17.84 12.72
C ILE A 45 2.68 16.81 13.55
N GLU A 46 3.22 15.61 13.73
CA GLU A 46 2.52 14.53 14.46
C GLU A 46 2.27 14.90 15.93
N ARG A 47 3.20 15.65 16.55
CA ARG A 47 3.08 16.18 17.93
C ARG A 47 2.23 17.45 18.04
N SER A 48 1.73 18.00 16.95
CA SER A 48 0.85 19.17 16.97
C SER A 48 -0.61 18.80 17.23
N LYS A 49 -1.41 19.81 17.55
CA LYS A 49 -2.88 19.71 17.65
C LYS A 49 -3.61 19.60 16.31
N ALA A 50 -2.93 19.82 15.18
CA ALA A 50 -3.56 19.71 13.87
C ALA A 50 -4.10 18.29 13.64
N ILE A 51 -5.18 18.16 12.89
CA ILE A 51 -5.68 16.86 12.40
C ILE A 51 -4.78 16.42 11.24
N LYS A 52 -4.26 15.19 11.30
CA LYS A 52 -3.38 14.65 10.25
C LYS A 52 -4.18 13.78 9.29
N SER A 53 -3.95 13.95 7.99
CA SER A 53 -4.53 13.13 6.92
C SER A 53 -3.41 12.57 6.03
N PRO A 54 -2.94 11.33 6.27
CA PRO A 54 -3.20 10.48 7.45
C PRO A 54 -2.28 10.84 8.63
N SER A 55 -2.67 10.41 9.85
CA SER A 55 -1.74 10.36 10.99
C SER A 55 -0.68 9.28 10.80
N ILE A 56 0.38 9.28 11.62
CA ILE A 56 1.43 8.25 11.53
C ILE A 56 0.90 6.83 11.74
N GLN A 57 -0.11 6.63 12.60
CA GLN A 57 -0.74 5.31 12.82
C GLN A 57 -1.47 4.83 11.57
N TYR A 58 -2.23 5.71 10.89
CA TYR A 58 -2.89 5.37 9.64
C TYR A 58 -1.89 5.14 8.51
N HIS A 59 -0.76 5.84 8.50
CA HIS A 59 0.34 5.57 7.58
C HIS A 59 0.90 4.16 7.77
N LEU A 60 1.18 3.76 9.03
CA LEU A 60 1.65 2.40 9.35
C LEU A 60 0.62 1.32 9.01
N ALA A 61 -0.67 1.60 9.22
CA ALA A 61 -1.75 0.69 8.87
C ALA A 61 -1.83 0.39 7.36
N GLY A 62 -1.31 1.29 6.51
CA GLY A 62 -1.22 1.09 5.06
C GLY A 62 -0.04 0.23 4.60
N THR A 63 0.84 -0.21 5.50
CA THR A 63 2.02 -1.01 5.13
C THR A 63 1.62 -2.40 4.63
N LYS A 64 2.47 -2.96 3.75
CA LYS A 64 2.25 -4.30 3.19
C LYS A 64 2.34 -5.38 4.28
N LYS A 65 3.18 -5.18 5.31
CA LYS A 65 3.24 -6.08 6.47
C LYS A 65 1.91 -6.08 7.24
N VAL A 66 1.29 -4.91 7.49
CA VAL A 66 -0.03 -4.87 8.12
C VAL A 66 -1.07 -5.56 7.22
N GLN A 67 -1.07 -5.31 5.90
CA GLN A 67 -1.93 -6.00 4.95
C GLN A 67 -1.82 -7.53 5.05
N GLN A 68 -0.60 -8.06 5.15
CA GLN A 68 -0.36 -9.50 5.29
C GLN A 68 -0.78 -10.04 6.67
N GLU A 69 -0.50 -9.32 7.76
CA GLU A 69 -0.87 -9.77 9.10
C GLU A 69 -2.38 -9.78 9.32
N VAL A 70 -3.12 -8.79 8.82
CA VAL A 70 -4.59 -8.78 8.94
C VAL A 70 -5.25 -9.90 8.12
N ALA A 71 -4.57 -10.45 7.12
CA ALA A 71 -5.05 -11.59 6.34
C ALA A 71 -4.89 -12.95 7.04
N ARG A 72 -4.20 -13.02 8.18
CA ARG A 72 -4.09 -14.27 8.95
C ARG A 72 -5.42 -14.64 9.58
N LEU A 73 -5.67 -15.95 9.67
CA LEU A 73 -6.89 -16.49 10.26
C LEU A 73 -7.11 -15.94 11.67
N GLY A 74 -8.30 -15.40 11.93
CA GLY A 74 -8.69 -14.87 13.24
C GLY A 74 -8.24 -13.43 13.53
N VAL A 75 -7.41 -12.82 12.68
CA VAL A 75 -6.89 -11.46 12.95
C VAL A 75 -7.93 -10.38 12.65
N LEU A 76 -8.67 -10.48 11.54
CA LEU A 76 -9.75 -9.53 11.21
C LEU A 76 -10.81 -9.44 12.31
N GLN A 77 -11.14 -10.57 12.94
CA GLN A 77 -12.15 -10.68 14.00
C GLN A 77 -11.77 -9.92 15.28
N ARG A 78 -10.52 -9.48 15.40
CA ARG A 78 -10.07 -8.58 16.48
C ARG A 78 -10.50 -7.13 16.25
N PHE A 79 -10.83 -6.77 15.01
CA PHE A 79 -11.10 -5.40 14.58
C PHE A 79 -12.50 -5.19 14.00
N LEU A 80 -13.12 -6.26 13.50
CA LEU A 80 -14.40 -6.23 12.78
C LEU A 80 -15.39 -7.22 13.37
N LEU A 81 -16.69 -6.98 13.16
CA LEU A 81 -17.71 -7.97 13.43
C LEU A 81 -17.51 -9.20 12.54
N GLU A 82 -17.99 -10.38 12.97
CA GLU A 82 -17.78 -11.62 12.22
C GLU A 82 -18.31 -11.55 10.78
N SER A 83 -19.49 -10.96 10.56
CA SER A 83 -20.06 -10.76 9.23
C SER A 83 -19.20 -9.87 8.34
N GLU A 84 -18.63 -8.80 8.90
CA GLU A 84 -17.75 -7.87 8.19
C GLU A 84 -16.39 -8.50 7.89
N ALA A 85 -15.80 -9.21 8.86
CA ALA A 85 -14.57 -9.95 8.69
C ALA A 85 -14.69 -11.01 7.58
N ASN A 86 -15.84 -11.70 7.51
CA ASN A 86 -16.12 -12.65 6.44
C ASN A 86 -16.22 -11.98 5.07
N LEU A 87 -16.85 -10.80 4.98
CA LEU A 87 -16.94 -10.05 3.72
C LEU A 87 -15.58 -9.51 3.28
N VAL A 88 -14.83 -8.89 4.19
CA VAL A 88 -13.49 -8.34 3.90
C VAL A 88 -12.51 -9.46 3.56
N GLY A 89 -12.57 -10.59 4.26
CA GLY A 89 -11.70 -11.74 4.01
C GLY A 89 -11.83 -12.32 2.60
N GLN A 90 -13.00 -12.21 1.97
CA GLN A 90 -13.21 -12.64 0.57
C GLN A 90 -12.42 -11.81 -0.45
N LEU A 91 -11.98 -10.60 -0.08
CA LEU A 91 -11.20 -9.72 -0.95
C LEU A 91 -9.70 -10.02 -0.91
N PHE A 92 -9.25 -10.85 0.03
CA PHE A 92 -7.83 -11.20 0.15
C PHE A 92 -7.43 -12.28 -0.83
N THR A 93 -6.21 -12.12 -1.36
CA THR A 93 -5.48 -13.18 -2.06
C THR A 93 -4.48 -13.83 -1.09
N GLY A 94 -3.70 -14.82 -1.53
CA GLY A 94 -2.60 -15.34 -0.72
C GLY A 94 -1.60 -14.24 -0.32
N LEU A 95 -1.44 -14.04 0.99
CA LEU A 95 -0.52 -13.07 1.60
C LEU A 95 0.32 -13.82 2.62
N TYR A 96 1.64 -13.80 2.45
CA TYR A 96 2.53 -14.68 3.20
C TYR A 96 3.66 -13.87 3.85
N SER A 97 3.93 -14.23 5.11
CA SER A 97 5.10 -13.71 5.83
C SER A 97 6.37 -14.39 5.32
N LEU A 98 7.47 -13.65 5.34
CA LEU A 98 8.81 -14.18 5.13
C LEU A 98 9.61 -14.21 6.43
N ASP A 99 8.99 -14.03 7.60
CA ASP A 99 9.70 -13.95 8.87
C ASP A 99 10.55 -15.20 9.15
N LEU A 100 11.66 -15.03 9.89
CA LEU A 100 12.55 -16.15 10.24
C LEU A 100 11.79 -17.27 10.96
N GLY A 101 11.91 -18.49 10.44
CA GLY A 101 11.28 -19.68 10.99
C GLY A 101 10.58 -20.55 9.94
N PRO A 102 10.02 -21.71 10.35
CA PRO A 102 9.55 -22.74 9.44
C PRO A 102 8.47 -22.29 8.45
N GLU A 103 7.57 -21.39 8.88
CA GLU A 103 6.53 -20.82 8.01
C GLU A 103 7.14 -20.01 6.87
N GLY A 104 8.05 -19.08 7.19
CA GLY A 104 8.74 -18.26 6.19
C GLY A 104 9.66 -19.08 5.29
N ASP A 105 10.31 -20.13 5.83
CA ASP A 105 11.19 -21.01 5.06
C ASP A 105 10.42 -21.76 3.97
N GLU A 106 9.23 -22.27 4.28
CA GLU A 106 8.36 -22.95 3.30
C GLU A 106 7.82 -21.96 2.26
N VAL A 107 7.46 -20.74 2.67
CA VAL A 107 7.02 -19.68 1.75
C VAL A 107 8.14 -19.30 0.77
N ILE A 108 9.39 -19.19 1.24
CA ILE A 108 10.55 -18.92 0.39
C ILE A 108 10.74 -20.04 -0.63
N LYS A 109 10.70 -21.30 -0.18
CA LYS A 109 10.81 -22.46 -1.07
C LYS A 109 9.73 -22.44 -2.14
N MET A 110 8.48 -22.22 -1.75
CA MET A 110 7.34 -22.09 -2.66
C MET A 110 7.56 -20.97 -3.70
N ALA A 111 8.05 -19.81 -3.26
CA ALA A 111 8.34 -18.67 -4.13
C ALA A 111 9.46 -18.97 -5.13
N MET A 112 10.52 -19.65 -4.68
CA MET A 112 11.66 -20.02 -5.52
C MET A 112 11.29 -21.08 -6.58
N GLU A 113 10.44 -22.04 -6.21
CA GLU A 113 9.96 -23.08 -7.14
C GLU A 113 9.05 -22.49 -8.23
N ASN A 114 8.22 -21.50 -7.90
CA ASN A 114 7.21 -20.96 -8.83
C ASN A 114 7.09 -19.43 -8.77
N PRO A 115 8.14 -18.66 -9.12
CA PRO A 115 8.15 -17.22 -8.89
C PRO A 115 7.09 -16.45 -9.68
N ASP A 116 6.68 -16.95 -10.86
CA ASP A 116 5.66 -16.30 -11.71
C ASP A 116 4.24 -16.34 -11.11
N ARG A 117 4.05 -17.10 -10.03
CA ARG A 117 2.80 -17.11 -9.25
C ARG A 117 2.74 -15.97 -8.23
N PHE A 118 3.85 -15.28 -7.99
CA PHE A 118 3.96 -14.36 -6.87
C PHE A 118 4.43 -12.96 -7.28
N VAL A 119 4.27 -12.04 -6.33
CA VAL A 119 4.86 -10.71 -6.31
C VAL A 119 5.52 -10.53 -4.96
N LEU A 120 6.79 -10.17 -4.94
CA LEU A 120 7.52 -9.86 -3.72
C LEU A 120 7.47 -8.35 -3.47
N LYS A 121 7.01 -7.93 -2.29
CA LYS A 121 6.72 -6.51 -2.00
C LYS A 121 7.51 -6.01 -0.80
N PRO A 122 8.35 -4.97 -0.95
CA PRO A 122 8.92 -4.26 0.20
C PRO A 122 7.88 -3.37 0.88
N GLN A 123 8.22 -2.84 2.07
CA GLN A 123 7.43 -1.81 2.74
C GLN A 123 7.64 -0.43 2.09
N ARG A 124 7.13 -0.26 0.86
CA ARG A 124 7.20 0.98 0.07
C ARG A 124 5.86 1.29 -0.59
N GLU A 125 5.66 2.57 -0.89
CA GLU A 125 4.52 3.10 -1.64
C GLU A 125 4.98 3.83 -2.91
N GLY A 126 4.05 4.19 -3.79
CA GLY A 126 4.35 5.00 -4.99
C GLY A 126 4.59 4.20 -6.29
N GLY A 127 4.58 2.87 -6.22
CA GLY A 127 4.82 1.98 -7.38
C GLY A 127 6.30 1.83 -7.74
N GLY A 128 6.64 0.85 -8.57
CA GLY A 128 8.02 0.62 -9.03
C GLY A 128 8.94 -0.11 -8.05
N ASN A 129 8.40 -0.65 -6.95
CA ASN A 129 9.22 -1.24 -5.87
C ASN A 129 9.09 -2.77 -5.78
N ASN A 130 8.15 -3.39 -6.50
CA ASN A 130 7.91 -4.83 -6.37
C ASN A 130 8.83 -5.62 -7.31
N MET A 131 9.11 -6.87 -6.92
CA MET A 131 9.90 -7.81 -7.71
C MET A 131 9.01 -8.94 -8.25
N TYR A 132 9.35 -9.45 -9.43
CA TYR A 132 8.57 -10.43 -10.18
C TYR A 132 9.45 -11.47 -10.85
N GLY A 133 8.93 -12.69 -11.04
CA GLY A 133 9.61 -13.74 -11.81
C GLY A 133 11.00 -14.04 -11.26
N ASP A 134 11.99 -14.19 -12.13
CA ASP A 134 13.35 -14.57 -11.71
C ASP A 134 14.03 -13.57 -10.76
N GLU A 135 13.61 -12.29 -10.75
CA GLU A 135 14.09 -11.31 -9.77
C GLU A 135 13.77 -11.73 -8.33
N ILE A 136 12.63 -12.40 -8.11
CA ILE A 136 12.25 -12.95 -6.80
C ILE A 136 13.28 -14.00 -6.36
N LYS A 137 13.66 -14.94 -7.25
CA LYS A 137 14.66 -15.96 -6.93
C LYS A 137 16.01 -15.32 -6.62
N GLU A 138 16.50 -14.47 -7.52
CA GLU A 138 17.81 -13.82 -7.36
C GLU A 138 17.91 -13.02 -6.06
N PHE A 139 16.80 -12.40 -5.64
CA PHE A 139 16.72 -11.67 -4.38
C PHE A 139 16.68 -12.61 -3.17
N LEU A 140 15.76 -13.59 -3.17
CA LEU A 140 15.60 -14.52 -2.05
C LEU A 140 16.87 -15.33 -1.79
N GLU A 141 17.61 -15.71 -2.83
CA GLU A 141 18.89 -16.43 -2.69
C GLU A 141 19.90 -15.68 -1.81
N LYS A 142 19.86 -14.35 -1.85
CA LYS A 142 20.77 -13.48 -1.10
C LYS A 142 20.33 -13.26 0.33
N VAL A 143 19.01 -13.26 0.58
CA VAL A 143 18.45 -12.82 1.87
C VAL A 143 17.77 -13.92 2.69
N LYS A 144 17.52 -15.10 2.10
CA LYS A 144 16.70 -16.17 2.71
C LYS A 144 17.16 -16.59 4.10
N ASP A 145 18.45 -16.54 4.38
CA ASP A 145 19.02 -16.95 5.67
C ASP A 145 19.33 -15.76 6.59
N THR A 146 18.79 -14.57 6.30
CA THR A 146 19.09 -13.33 7.02
C THR A 146 17.81 -12.59 7.44
N PRO A 147 17.85 -11.76 8.50
CA PRO A 147 16.71 -10.92 8.88
C PRO A 147 16.23 -9.95 7.78
N ALA A 148 17.03 -9.69 6.73
CA ALA A 148 16.64 -8.80 5.65
C ALA A 148 15.37 -9.27 4.90
N ARG A 149 15.05 -10.57 4.94
CA ARG A 149 13.83 -11.14 4.35
C ARG A 149 12.53 -10.60 5.01
N GLU A 150 12.60 -10.18 6.27
CA GLU A 150 11.46 -9.66 7.06
C GLU A 150 10.96 -8.29 6.57
N ALA A 151 11.77 -7.57 5.77
CA ALA A 151 11.36 -6.31 5.17
C ALA A 151 10.36 -6.48 4.02
N TYR A 152 10.01 -7.72 3.66
CA TYR A 152 9.20 -8.07 2.51
C TYR A 152 8.02 -8.96 2.89
N ILE A 153 6.98 -8.93 2.06
CA ILE A 153 5.93 -9.95 2.05
C ILE A 153 5.89 -10.61 0.67
N LEU A 154 5.41 -11.85 0.63
CA LEU A 154 5.05 -12.52 -0.62
C LEU A 154 3.53 -12.43 -0.81
N MET A 155 3.09 -12.16 -2.03
CA MET A 155 1.67 -12.10 -2.38
C MET A 155 1.41 -12.90 -3.65
N ASP A 156 0.30 -13.62 -3.70
CA ASP A 156 -0.20 -14.24 -4.93
C ASP A 156 -0.39 -13.17 -6.03
N LYS A 157 0.15 -13.43 -7.22
CA LYS A 157 -0.01 -12.57 -8.39
C LYS A 157 -1.42 -12.73 -8.94
N ILE A 158 -2.23 -11.69 -8.79
CA ILE A 158 -3.57 -11.61 -9.39
C ILE A 158 -3.42 -11.56 -10.92
N ARG A 159 -4.17 -12.40 -11.62
CA ARG A 159 -4.24 -12.46 -13.09
C ARG A 159 -5.62 -11.97 -13.56
N PRO A 160 -5.81 -10.65 -13.73
CA PRO A 160 -7.08 -10.10 -14.19
C PRO A 160 -7.37 -10.50 -15.64
N PRO A 161 -8.65 -10.47 -16.08
CA PRO A 161 -8.99 -10.69 -17.48
C PRO A 161 -8.35 -9.62 -18.37
N MET A 162 -7.76 -10.07 -19.48
CA MET A 162 -7.18 -9.17 -20.49
C MET A 162 -8.28 -8.55 -21.33
N GLN A 163 -8.08 -7.28 -21.68
CA GLN A 163 -8.96 -6.50 -22.52
C GLN A 163 -8.16 -5.86 -23.65
N HIS A 164 -8.83 -5.42 -24.71
CA HIS A 164 -8.22 -4.63 -25.77
C HIS A 164 -8.64 -3.17 -25.61
N ASN A 165 -7.67 -2.27 -25.48
CA ASN A 165 -7.94 -0.83 -25.36
C ASN A 165 -6.82 -0.01 -26.01
N TYR A 166 -7.03 1.29 -26.16
CA TYR A 166 -6.05 2.25 -26.65
C TYR A 166 -5.45 3.04 -25.49
N LEU A 167 -4.13 2.96 -25.32
CA LEU A 167 -3.41 3.82 -24.37
C LEU A 167 -2.93 5.07 -25.10
N VAL A 168 -3.46 6.23 -24.74
CA VAL A 168 -3.10 7.52 -25.33
C VAL A 168 -2.09 8.25 -24.45
N ARG A 169 -0.92 8.56 -25.01
CA ARG A 169 0.14 9.32 -24.33
C ARG A 169 0.77 10.31 -25.30
N GLY A 170 1.12 11.49 -24.79
CA GLY A 170 1.73 12.54 -25.60
C GLY A 170 3.05 12.06 -26.22
N GLY A 171 3.20 12.25 -27.54
CA GLY A 171 4.41 11.88 -28.28
C GLY A 171 4.57 10.39 -28.59
N THR A 172 3.59 9.55 -28.28
CA THR A 172 3.61 8.11 -28.61
C THR A 172 2.53 7.76 -29.61
N GLU A 173 2.83 6.81 -30.51
CA GLU A 173 1.85 6.27 -31.45
C GLU A 173 0.73 5.52 -30.70
N VAL A 174 -0.53 5.83 -31.03
CA VAL A 174 -1.70 5.18 -30.42
C VAL A 174 -1.94 3.84 -31.10
N LYS A 175 -1.88 2.75 -30.32
CA LYS A 175 -2.08 1.38 -30.82
C LYS A 175 -3.09 0.64 -29.97
N LEU A 176 -3.92 -0.18 -30.62
CA LEU A 176 -4.73 -1.16 -29.94
C LEU A 176 -3.79 -2.13 -29.22
N SER A 177 -3.97 -2.29 -27.92
CA SER A 177 -3.06 -3.05 -27.07
C SER A 177 -3.85 -3.95 -26.13
N GLU A 178 -3.25 -5.07 -25.75
CA GLU A 178 -3.75 -5.88 -24.64
C GLU A 178 -3.43 -5.17 -23.32
N VAL A 179 -4.46 -4.97 -22.52
CA VAL A 179 -4.42 -4.23 -21.27
C VAL A 179 -5.08 -4.99 -20.13
N VAL A 180 -4.73 -4.59 -18.92
CA VAL A 180 -5.39 -5.02 -17.68
C VAL A 180 -5.66 -3.80 -16.82
N SER A 181 -6.76 -3.85 -16.07
CA SER A 181 -7.24 -2.72 -15.27
C SER A 181 -7.27 -3.05 -13.78
N GLU A 182 -7.01 -2.04 -12.96
CA GLU A 182 -7.03 -2.09 -11.51
C GLU A 182 -7.97 -1.01 -10.97
N LEU A 183 -9.04 -1.44 -10.29
CA LEU A 183 -10.05 -0.56 -9.72
C LEU A 183 -9.67 -0.14 -8.31
N GLY A 184 -9.49 1.17 -8.11
CA GLY A 184 -9.37 1.80 -6.81
C GLY A 184 -10.69 2.40 -6.34
N ILE A 185 -11.05 2.16 -5.08
CA ILE A 185 -12.22 2.72 -4.42
C ILE A 185 -11.78 3.71 -3.34
N PHE A 186 -12.25 4.95 -3.39
CA PHE A 186 -11.94 5.95 -2.39
C PHE A 186 -12.92 5.88 -1.22
N GLY A 187 -12.39 5.93 -0.01
CA GLY A 187 -13.15 6.08 1.23
C GLY A 187 -12.72 7.33 1.99
N VAL A 188 -13.67 7.96 2.69
CA VAL A 188 -13.40 9.06 3.62
C VAL A 188 -13.82 8.63 5.02
N LEU A 189 -12.86 8.65 5.93
CA LEU A 189 -13.04 8.37 7.35
C LEU A 189 -12.61 9.59 8.17
N ILE A 190 -13.49 10.11 9.02
CA ILE A 190 -13.18 11.14 10.01
C ILE A 190 -13.63 10.62 11.37
N GLY A 191 -12.73 10.61 12.34
CA GLY A 191 -13.01 10.12 13.68
C GLY A 191 -11.81 10.32 14.60
N ASN A 192 -11.97 9.83 15.83
CA ASN A 192 -10.94 9.81 16.86
C ASN A 192 -10.84 8.39 17.47
N GLU A 193 -10.15 8.24 18.58
CA GLU A 193 -9.95 6.95 19.26
C GLU A 193 -11.23 6.34 19.86
N LYS A 194 -12.32 7.12 19.96
CA LYS A 194 -13.58 6.73 20.62
C LYS A 194 -14.72 6.56 19.63
N GLU A 195 -14.76 7.39 18.59
CA GLU A 195 -15.89 7.44 17.66
C GLU A 195 -15.49 7.72 16.22
N ILE A 196 -16.31 7.19 15.31
CA ILE A 196 -16.26 7.47 13.88
C ILE A 196 -17.38 8.47 13.58
N MET A 197 -17.01 9.66 13.13
CA MET A 197 -17.94 10.76 12.81
C MET A 197 -18.42 10.72 11.36
N ILE A 198 -17.51 10.37 10.43
CA ILE A 198 -17.81 10.20 9.01
C ILE A 198 -17.16 8.89 8.55
N ASN A 199 -17.93 8.05 7.87
CA ASN A 199 -17.45 6.89 7.13
C ASN A 199 -18.26 6.79 5.84
N LYS A 200 -17.65 7.11 4.70
CA LYS A 200 -18.37 7.11 3.42
C LYS A 200 -17.51 6.68 2.24
N PHE A 201 -18.16 6.08 1.26
CA PHE A 201 -17.65 5.97 -0.10
C PHE A 201 -17.48 7.36 -0.73
N ALA A 202 -16.39 7.55 -1.47
CA ALA A 202 -15.99 8.83 -2.03
C ALA A 202 -15.59 8.75 -3.51
N GLY A 203 -16.13 7.79 -4.25
CA GLY A 203 -15.86 7.61 -5.67
C GLY A 203 -14.83 6.51 -5.96
N HIS A 204 -14.37 6.46 -7.20
CA HIS A 204 -13.45 5.45 -7.69
C HIS A 204 -12.45 6.03 -8.71
N MET A 205 -11.41 5.26 -9.00
CA MET A 205 -10.47 5.51 -10.09
C MET A 205 -10.11 4.16 -10.71
N LEU A 206 -10.19 4.05 -12.03
CA LEU A 206 -9.66 2.91 -12.76
C LEU A 206 -8.30 3.28 -13.33
N ARG A 207 -7.32 2.39 -13.17
CA ARG A 207 -6.01 2.50 -13.80
C ARG A 207 -5.82 1.33 -14.74
N THR A 208 -5.36 1.60 -15.94
CA THR A 208 -5.17 0.59 -16.98
C THR A 208 -3.74 0.60 -17.45
N LYS A 209 -3.14 -0.57 -17.61
CA LYS A 209 -1.76 -0.76 -18.07
C LYS A 209 -1.69 -1.86 -19.12
N LEU A 210 -0.58 -1.91 -19.87
CA LEU A 210 -0.32 -3.05 -20.75
C LEU A 210 -0.31 -4.35 -19.96
N SER A 211 -0.86 -5.43 -20.53
CA SER A 211 -0.90 -6.75 -19.88
C SER A 211 0.51 -7.28 -19.55
N SER A 212 1.50 -6.92 -20.37
CA SER A 212 2.92 -7.26 -20.18
C SER A 212 3.65 -6.43 -19.12
N ALA A 213 3.05 -5.34 -18.62
CA ALA A 213 3.69 -4.47 -17.65
C ALA A 213 3.53 -5.00 -16.21
N ASN A 214 4.65 -5.21 -15.52
CA ASN A 214 4.65 -5.62 -14.12
C ASN A 214 4.10 -4.52 -13.20
N GLU A 215 4.46 -3.26 -13.43
CA GLU A 215 4.02 -2.10 -12.64
C GLU A 215 2.92 -1.29 -13.34
N GLY A 216 2.09 -0.57 -12.57
CA GLY A 216 0.89 0.13 -13.07
C GLY A 216 0.74 1.60 -12.66
N GLY A 217 1.74 2.19 -12.01
CA GLY A 217 1.68 3.56 -11.55
C GLY A 217 1.52 4.56 -12.70
N VAL A 218 0.46 5.38 -12.65
CA VAL A 218 0.23 6.46 -13.64
C VAL A 218 1.33 7.52 -13.54
N ALA A 219 1.63 7.99 -12.32
CA ALA A 219 2.68 8.97 -12.05
C ALA A 219 4.09 8.43 -12.42
N ALA A 220 4.30 7.12 -12.28
CA ALA A 220 5.53 6.45 -12.70
C ALA A 220 5.58 6.16 -14.22
N GLY A 221 4.52 6.50 -14.95
CA GLY A 221 4.46 6.39 -16.40
C GLY A 221 4.11 5.02 -16.96
N PHE A 222 3.77 4.03 -16.13
CA PHE A 222 3.49 2.66 -16.57
C PHE A 222 2.02 2.41 -16.95
N GLY A 223 1.09 3.23 -16.43
CA GLY A 223 -0.34 3.12 -16.69
C GLY A 223 -0.97 4.40 -17.23
N ALA A 224 -2.25 4.31 -17.57
CA ALA A 224 -3.14 5.42 -17.92
C ALA A 224 -4.36 5.42 -16.99
N LEU A 225 -5.01 6.59 -16.88
CA LEU A 225 -6.32 6.70 -16.23
C LEU A 225 -7.40 6.14 -17.16
N ASP A 226 -8.41 5.52 -16.57
CA ASP A 226 -9.51 4.89 -17.29
C ASP A 226 -10.84 5.08 -16.53
N SER A 227 -11.94 4.61 -17.11
CA SER A 227 -13.28 4.64 -16.52
C SER A 227 -13.92 3.25 -16.55
N VAL A 228 -14.81 2.98 -15.59
CA VAL A 228 -15.52 1.69 -15.53
C VAL A 228 -16.71 1.72 -16.50
N PHE A 229 -16.77 0.73 -17.39
CA PHE A 229 -17.97 0.42 -18.16
C PHE A 229 -18.67 -0.79 -17.54
N LEU A 230 -19.83 -0.56 -16.94
CA LEU A 230 -20.67 -1.64 -16.41
C LEU A 230 -21.51 -2.23 -17.53
N PHE A 231 -21.53 -3.55 -17.63
CA PHE A 231 -22.34 -4.30 -18.57
C PHE A 231 -23.07 -5.43 -17.85
N ASP A 232 -24.22 -5.81 -18.37
CA ASP A 232 -25.09 -6.87 -17.84
C ASP A 232 -24.66 -8.28 -18.31
#